data_AF-A0A2Z3IKQ8-F1
#
_entry.id   AF-A0A2Z3IKQ8-F1
#
_cell.length_a   1.000
_cell.length_b   1.000
_cell.length_c   1.000
_cell.angle_alpha   90.00
_cell.angle_beta   90.00
_cell.angle_gamma   90.00
#
_symmetry.space_group_name_H-M   'P 1'
#
loop_
_entity.id
_entity.type
_entity.pdbx_description
1 polymer ?
#
loop_
_entity_poly.entity_id
_entity_poly.type
_entity_poly.pdbx_seq_one_letter_code
_entity_poly.pdbx_strand_id
1 'polypeptide(L)'
;MKNEVAVVLGFTAKDNGPAEAAIGKATFALLTKDANAWLKNPAEESQAIATMGKAGSVIVKAQSARGNQLTDRYSLTGFGQALDRARKECSN
;
A
#
# COMPACT_ATOMS: atom_id res chain seq x y z
N MET A 1 -0.72 -18.78 -2.12
CA MET A 1 -0.31 -17.58 -2.87
C MET A 1 0.45 -16.66 -1.93
N LYS A 2 1.59 -16.11 -2.35
CA LYS A 2 2.20 -14.98 -1.65
C LYS A 2 1.42 -13.76 -2.11
N ASN A 3 0.61 -13.20 -1.22
CA ASN A 3 0.11 -11.87 -1.47
C ASN A 3 1.34 -10.96 -1.39
N GLU A 4 1.46 -9.99 -2.28
CA GLU A 4 2.49 -8.97 -2.21
C GLU A 4 1.79 -7.65 -2.48
N VAL A 5 1.77 -6.77 -1.49
CA VAL A 5 1.23 -5.42 -1.65
C VAL A 5 2.35 -4.53 -2.18
N ALA A 6 2.36 -4.33 -3.50
CA ALA A 6 3.21 -3.36 -4.17
C ALA A 6 2.39 -2.14 -4.58
N VAL A 7 2.85 -0.95 -4.23
CA VAL A 7 2.32 0.32 -4.70
C VAL A 7 3.30 0.89 -5.72
N VAL A 8 2.85 1.07 -6.96
CA VAL A 8 3.62 1.80 -7.97
C VAL A 8 3.37 3.29 -7.75
N LEU A 9 4.42 4.00 -7.42
CA LEU A 9 4.41 5.44 -7.21
C LEU A 9 4.52 6.14 -8.56
N GLY A 10 3.77 7.24 -8.74
CA GLY A 10 3.84 8.08 -9.95
C GLY A 10 5.13 8.90 -10.06
N PHE A 11 6.09 8.67 -9.16
CA PHE A 11 7.35 9.39 -9.06
C PHE A 11 8.46 8.45 -8.58
N THR A 12 9.70 8.81 -8.86
CA THR A 12 10.87 8.13 -8.27
C THR A 12 10.97 8.51 -6.79
N ALA A 13 10.66 7.55 -5.93
CA ALA A 13 10.88 7.64 -4.51
C ALA A 13 12.38 7.55 -4.19
N LYS A 14 12.74 8.02 -3.00
CA LYS A 14 14.07 7.83 -2.47
C LYS A 14 14.24 6.38 -2.05
N ASP A 15 15.30 5.74 -2.52
CA ASP A 15 15.66 4.37 -2.11
C ASP A 15 15.86 4.29 -0.60
N ASN A 16 15.18 3.34 0.03
CA ASN A 16 15.11 3.19 1.49
C ASN A 16 14.71 4.50 2.22
N GLY A 17 13.99 5.38 1.53
CA GLY A 17 13.46 6.61 2.10
C GLY A 17 12.33 6.34 3.09
N PRO A 18 11.97 7.34 3.91
CA PRO A 18 10.80 7.23 4.78
C PRO A 18 9.54 7.13 3.91
N ALA A 19 8.83 6.01 4.02
CA ALA A 19 7.56 5.77 3.36
C ALA A 19 6.58 5.03 4.28
N GLU A 20 5.32 5.45 4.26
CA GLU A 20 4.26 4.96 5.14
C GLU A 20 2.92 4.94 4.41
N ALA A 21 2.15 3.87 4.59
CA ALA A 21 0.76 3.78 4.16
C ALA A 21 -0.18 3.89 5.36
N ALA A 22 -1.00 4.93 5.39
CA ALA A 22 -2.07 5.13 6.36
C ALA A 22 -3.41 4.66 5.78
N ILE A 23 -3.98 3.62 6.37
CA ILE A 23 -5.25 3.02 5.96
C ILE A 23 -6.23 3.17 7.13
N GLY A 24 -7.14 4.14 7.01
CA GLY A 24 -8.06 4.48 8.10
C GLY A 24 -7.30 4.98 9.35
N LYS A 25 -7.25 4.16 10.40
CA LYS A 25 -6.52 4.44 11.66
C LYS A 25 -5.20 3.67 11.78
N ALA A 26 -4.91 2.75 10.86
CA ALA A 26 -3.68 1.97 10.88
C ALA A 26 -2.63 2.63 9.98
N THR A 27 -1.36 2.52 10.37
CA THR A 27 -0.21 3.00 9.61
C THR A 27 0.78 1.86 9.44
N PHE A 28 1.28 1.68 8.22
CA PHE A 28 2.18 0.60 7.85
C PHE A 28 3.45 1.19 7.25
N ALA A 29 4.61 0.73 7.70
CA ALA A 29 5.88 1.14 7.13
C ALA A 29 6.08 0.49 5.76
N LEU A 30 6.43 1.32 4.76
CA LEU A 30 6.75 0.87 3.42
C LEU A 30 8.25 0.99 3.18
N LEU A 31 8.77 0.06 2.38
CA LEU A 31 10.10 0.12 1.82
C LEU A 31 9.97 0.64 0.39
N THR A 32 10.59 1.78 0.08
CA THR A 32 10.62 2.33 -1.28
C THR A 32 11.90 1.97 -2.00
N LYS A 33 11.77 1.61 -3.27
CA LYS A 33 12.88 1.46 -4.20
C LYS A 33 12.43 1.91 -5.59
N ASP A 34 13.19 2.82 -6.19
CA ASP A 34 12.86 3.43 -7.47
C ASP A 34 11.44 4.02 -7.48
N ALA A 35 10.53 3.48 -8.29
CA ALA A 35 9.13 3.89 -8.37
C ALA A 35 8.16 2.92 -7.66
N ASN A 36 8.67 2.04 -6.80
CA ASN A 36 7.88 1.01 -6.13
C ASN A 36 7.98 1.15 -4.61
N ALA A 37 6.88 0.83 -3.93
CA ALA A 37 6.82 0.72 -2.49
C ALA A 37 6.20 -0.60 -2.08
N TRP A 38 6.85 -1.34 -1.20
CA TRP A 38 6.36 -2.61 -0.65
C TRP A 38 6.18 -2.49 0.86
N LEU A 39 5.32 -3.31 1.44
CA LEU A 39 5.26 -3.38 2.89
C LEU A 39 6.60 -3.86 3.45
N LYS A 40 7.17 -3.12 4.41
CA LYS A 40 8.43 -3.50 5.04
C LYS A 40 8.29 -4.79 5.87
N ASN A 41 7.09 -5.01 6.41
CA ASN A 41 6.80 -6.12 7.30
C ASN A 41 5.76 -7.08 6.69
N PRO A 42 6.16 -8.29 6.26
CA PRO A 42 5.23 -9.27 5.70
C PRO A 42 4.14 -9.70 6.70
N ALA A 43 4.42 -9.67 8.01
CA ALA A 43 3.45 -10.04 9.04
C ALA A 43 2.26 -9.07 9.08
N GLU A 44 2.48 -7.81 8.71
CA GLU A 44 1.45 -6.79 8.67
C GLU A 44 0.68 -6.77 7.34
N GLU A 45 1.12 -7.52 6.34
CA GLU A 45 0.51 -7.50 5.02
C GLU A 45 -0.93 -8.03 5.03
N SER A 46 -1.17 -9.14 5.73
CA SER A 46 -2.52 -9.69 5.91
C SER A 46 -3.45 -8.68 6.58
N GLN A 47 -2.93 -7.93 7.57
CA GLN A 47 -3.66 -6.87 8.25
C GLN A 47 -3.89 -5.67 7.33
N ALA A 48 -2.89 -5.24 6.56
CA ALA A 48 -3.00 -4.16 5.59
C ALA A 48 -4.07 -4.46 4.56
N ILE A 49 -4.05 -5.64 3.94
CA ILE A 49 -5.07 -6.10 2.97
C ILE A 49 -6.47 -6.13 3.61
N ALA A 50 -6.58 -6.70 4.83
CA ALA A 50 -7.85 -6.74 5.54
C ALA A 50 -8.38 -5.34 5.88
N THR A 51 -7.50 -4.40 6.23
CA THR A 51 -7.85 -3.02 6.53
C THR A 51 -8.21 -2.26 5.25
N MET A 52 -7.48 -2.48 4.14
CA MET A 52 -7.79 -1.91 2.82
C MET A 52 -9.15 -2.37 2.31
N GLY A 53 -9.51 -3.65 2.52
CA GLY A 53 -10.83 -4.15 2.14
C GLY A 53 -11.99 -3.51 2.92
N LYS A 54 -11.72 -2.99 4.13
CA LYS A 54 -12.69 -2.29 4.98
C LYS A 54 -12.62 -0.77 4.85
N ALA A 55 -11.49 -0.22 4.40
CA ALA A 55 -11.25 1.21 4.30
C ALA A 55 -11.68 1.74 2.93
N GLY A 56 -12.21 2.97 2.91
CA GLY A 56 -12.58 3.64 1.65
C GLY A 56 -11.41 4.34 0.94
N SER A 57 -10.26 4.49 1.61
CA SER A 57 -9.09 5.19 1.06
C SER A 57 -7.81 4.82 1.80
N VAL A 58 -6.67 4.90 1.10
CA VAL A 58 -5.33 4.82 1.68
C VAL A 58 -4.57 6.12 1.38
N ILE A 59 -3.80 6.59 2.36
CA ILE A 59 -2.90 7.73 2.20
C ILE A 59 -1.48 7.18 2.23
N VAL A 60 -0.73 7.34 1.15
CA VAL A 60 0.67 6.95 1.05
C VAL A 60 1.52 8.20 1.21
N LYS A 61 2.38 8.24 2.22
CA LYS A 61 3.36 9.28 2.44
C LYS A 61 4.72 8.73 2.08
N ALA A 62 5.44 9.37 1.17
CA ALA A 62 6.80 8.95 0.82
C ALA A 62 7.67 10.15 0.45
N GLN A 63 8.98 10.03 0.65
CA GLN A 63 9.92 11.03 0.16
C GLN A 63 10.36 10.70 -1.27
N SER A 64 10.21 11.65 -2.18
CA SER A 64 10.79 11.57 -3.53
C SER A 64 12.32 11.57 -3.49
N ALA A 65 12.96 11.05 -4.53
CA ALA A 65 14.42 11.10 -4.67
C ALA A 65 14.96 12.55 -4.64
N ARG A 66 14.12 13.54 -4.96
CA ARG A 66 14.44 14.98 -4.92
C ARG A 66 14.33 15.60 -3.53
N GLY A 67 13.95 14.84 -2.50
CA GLY A 67 13.83 15.30 -1.11
C GLY A 67 12.43 15.79 -0.71
N ASN A 68 11.51 15.94 -1.67
CA ASN A 68 10.14 16.39 -1.38
C ASN A 68 9.35 15.28 -0.70
N GLN A 69 8.67 15.61 0.41
CA GLN A 69 7.63 14.74 0.99
C GLN A 69 6.38 14.83 0.12
N LEU A 70 5.96 13.68 -0.39
CA LEU A 70 4.75 13.51 -1.18
C LEU A 70 3.73 12.74 -0.36
N THR A 71 2.49 13.19 -0.43
CA THR A 71 1.35 12.53 0.22
C THR A 71 0.32 12.27 -0.85
N ASP A 72 0.22 11.02 -1.28
CA ASP A 72 -0.78 10.57 -2.23
C ASP A 72 -1.97 9.98 -1.48
N ARG A 73 -3.17 10.28 -1.96
CA ARG A 73 -4.41 9.70 -1.45
C ARG A 73 -5.03 8.84 -2.54
N TYR A 74 -5.01 7.53 -2.35
CA TYR A 74 -5.66 6.60 -3.24
C TYR A 74 -7.04 6.25 -2.69
N SER A 75 -8.06 6.35 -3.55
CA SER A 75 -9.39 5.87 -3.21
C SER A 75 -9.44 4.35 -3.33
N LEU A 76 -9.97 3.68 -2.30
CA LEU A 76 -10.22 2.25 -2.29
C LEU A 76 -11.69 1.93 -2.59
N THR A 77 -12.43 2.91 -3.12
CA THR A 77 -13.81 2.71 -3.56
C THR A 77 -13.86 1.57 -4.59
N GLY A 78 -14.54 0.47 -4.25
CA GLY A 78 -14.61 -0.73 -5.09
C GLY A 78 -13.49 -1.76 -4.87
N PHE A 79 -12.40 -1.41 -4.17
CA PHE A 79 -11.31 -2.34 -3.86
C PHE A 79 -11.79 -3.50 -2.97
N GLY A 80 -12.66 -3.22 -1.99
CA GLY A 80 -13.25 -4.26 -1.15
C GLY A 80 -14.06 -5.30 -1.95
N GLN A 81 -14.81 -4.89 -2.96
CA GLN A 81 -15.54 -5.81 -3.85
C GLN A 81 -14.61 -6.62 -4.74
N ALA A 82 -13.58 -5.98 -5.31
CA ALA A 82 -12.58 -6.67 -6.13
C ALA A 82 -11.79 -7.70 -5.29
N LEU A 83 -11.45 -7.36 -4.05
CA LEU A 83 -10.77 -8.26 -3.12
C LEU A 83 -11.67 -9.44 -2.70
N ASP A 84 -12.96 -9.21 -2.45
CA ASP A 84 -13.92 -10.28 -2.14
C ASP A 84 -14.04 -11.27 -3.31
N ARG A 85 -14.11 -10.76 -4.55
CA ARG A 85 -14.04 -11.59 -5.77
C ARG A 85 -12.73 -12.36 -5.88
N ALA A 86 -11.58 -11.70 -5.72
CA ALA A 86 -10.28 -12.34 -5.83
C ALA A 86 -10.11 -13.46 -4.79
N ARG A 87 -10.60 -13.25 -3.56
CA ARG A 87 -10.63 -14.27 -2.51
C ARG A 87 -11.52 -15.46 -2.86
N LYS A 88 -12.68 -15.20 -3.47
CA LYS A 88 -13.57 -16.26 -3.97
C LYS A 88 -12.93 -17.10 -5.07
N GLU A 89 -12.18 -16.47 -5.97
CA GLU A 89 -11.53 -17.19 -7.07
C GLU A 89 -10.27 -17.97 -6.64
N CYS A 90 -9.60 -17.57 -5.56
CA CYS A 90 -8.47 -18.32 -5.00
C CYS A 90 -8.87 -19.53 -4.12
N SER A 91 -10.18 -19.80 -3.98
CA SER A 91 -10.72 -20.94 -3.25
C SER A 91 -11.10 -22.14 -4.15
N ASN A 92 -10.72 -22.12 -5.43
CA ASN A 92 -10.96 -23.18 -6.40
C ASN A 92 -9.65 -23.72 -6.97
#